data_AF-A0A830CK02-F1
#
_entry.id   AF-A0A830CK02-F1
#
_cell.length_a   1.000
_cell.length_b   1.000
_cell.length_c   1.000
_cell.angle_alpha   90.00
_cell.angle_beta   90.00
_cell.angle_gamma   90.00
#
_symmetry.space_group_name_H-M   'P 1'
#
loop_
_entity.id
_entity.type
_entity.pdbx_description
1 polymer ?
#
loop_
_entity_poly.entity_id
_entity_poly.type
_entity_poly.pdbx_seq_one_letter_code
_entity_poly.pdbx_strand_id
1 'polypeptide(L)'
;IKVKAKVIEVEGPRGRLSRRKTTAAIRTALSHVSNLINGVTKGYRYKMHFVYTHFPINASITNSGTAIEIRNFLGEKKVRKVDMLEGVSIVRSEKVKDEFVFGWK
;
A
#
# COMPACT_ATOMS: atom_id res chain seq x y z
N ILE A 1 -12.06 20.75 8.04
CA ILE A 1 -11.14 20.74 9.22
C ILE A 1 -9.76 21.16 8.73
N LYS A 2 -9.28 22.37 9.07
CA LYS A 2 -7.93 22.83 8.74
C LYS A 2 -7.00 22.44 9.90
N VAL A 3 -6.17 21.42 9.71
CA VAL A 3 -5.13 21.06 10.68
C VAL A 3 -3.91 21.94 10.40
N LYS A 4 -3.67 22.95 11.24
CA LYS A 4 -2.41 23.70 11.27
C LYS A 4 -1.46 23.00 12.24
N ALA A 5 -0.78 21.95 11.79
CA ALA A 5 0.29 21.34 12.57
C ALA A 5 1.47 22.34 12.62
N LYS A 6 1.83 22.81 13.81
CA LYS A 6 2.75 23.94 13.98
C LYS A 6 4.22 23.50 14.08
N VAL A 7 4.55 22.34 14.67
CA VAL A 7 5.91 21.72 14.69
C VAL A 7 5.77 20.22 15.01
N ILE A 8 6.60 19.35 14.43
CA ILE A 8 6.82 17.95 14.89
C ILE A 8 8.30 17.83 15.27
N GLU A 9 8.59 17.67 16.56
CA GLU A 9 9.95 17.51 17.08
C GLU A 9 10.26 16.02 17.24
N VAL A 10 11.39 15.58 16.67
CA VAL A 10 11.89 14.21 16.78
C VAL A 10 13.30 14.26 17.37
N GLU A 11 13.43 13.97 18.66
CA GLU A 11 14.72 13.95 19.35
C GLU A 11 15.34 12.54 19.34
N GLY A 12 16.64 12.46 19.03
CA GLY A 12 17.44 11.24 19.13
C GLY A 12 18.20 11.16 20.46
N PRO A 13 18.74 9.98 20.84
CA PRO A 13 19.50 9.83 22.08
C PRO A 13 20.69 10.80 22.13
N ARG A 14 20.89 11.48 23.27
CA ARG A 14 21.97 12.45 23.55
C ARG A 14 23.37 11.81 23.68
N GLY A 15 23.74 10.88 22.80
CA GLY A 15 24.98 10.10 22.89
C GLY A 15 25.54 9.63 21.54
N ARG A 16 26.86 9.42 21.52
CA ARG A 16 27.70 9.13 20.34
C ARG A 16 27.45 7.71 19.77
N LEU A 17 26.27 7.45 19.25
CA LEU A 17 26.02 6.36 18.31
C LEU A 17 26.12 6.90 16.88
N SER A 18 26.78 6.15 15.98
CA SER A 18 27.15 6.54 14.61
C SER A 18 26.16 7.54 13.99
N ARG A 19 26.60 8.80 13.86
CA ARG A 19 25.79 9.97 13.42
C ARG A 19 24.91 9.68 12.20
N ARG A 20 25.38 8.81 11.29
CA ARG A 20 24.66 8.38 10.08
C ARG A 20 23.45 7.50 10.36
N LYS A 21 23.54 6.54 11.30
CA LYS A 21 22.44 5.62 11.65
C LYS A 21 21.30 6.37 12.34
N THR A 22 21.62 7.23 13.31
CA THR A 22 20.61 8.02 14.04
C THR A 22 19.92 9.03 13.12
N THR A 23 20.67 9.70 12.24
CA THR A 23 20.09 10.64 11.27
C THR A 23 19.15 9.93 10.28
N ALA A 24 19.49 8.73 9.81
CA ALA A 24 18.63 7.96 8.93
C ALA A 24 17.31 7.58 9.62
N ALA A 25 17.37 7.13 10.88
CA ALA A 25 16.18 6.78 11.67
C ALA A 25 15.23 7.97 11.87
N ILE A 26 15.76 9.16 12.17
CA ILE A 26 14.96 10.39 12.33
C ILE A 26 14.23 10.74 11.03
N ARG A 27 14.90 10.65 9.88
CA ARG A 27 14.29 10.94 8.57
C ARG A 27 13.18 9.94 8.22
N THR A 28 13.40 8.66 8.54
CA THR A 28 12.38 7.61 8.39
C THR A 28 11.16 7.90 9.27
N ALA A 29 11.37 8.23 10.55
CA ALA A 29 10.29 8.58 11.48
C ALA A 29 9.46 9.77 10.99
N LEU A 30 10.10 10.86 10.55
CA LEU A 30 9.42 12.02 9.97
C LEU A 30 8.57 11.66 8.74
N SER A 31 9.10 10.80 7.87
CA SER A 31 8.40 10.34 6.67
C SER A 31 7.17 9.49 7.03
N HIS A 32 7.28 8.61 8.03
CA HIS A 32 6.16 7.83 8.52
C HIS A 32 5.06 8.71 9.11
N VAL A 33 5.40 9.68 9.95
CA VAL A 33 4.40 10.60 10.53
C VAL A 33 3.69 11.41 9.45
N SER A 34 4.43 11.92 8.47
CA SER A 34 3.84 12.61 7.31
C SER A 34 2.88 11.68 6.55
N ASN A 35 3.24 10.42 6.37
CA ASN A 35 2.38 9.45 5.70
C ASN A 35 1.12 9.13 6.51
N LEU A 36 1.22 9.00 7.83
CA LEU A 36 0.06 8.77 8.70
C LEU A 36 -0.94 9.94 8.64
N ILE A 37 -0.44 11.18 8.72
CA ILE A 37 -1.30 12.37 8.63
C ILE A 37 -1.98 12.46 7.26
N ASN A 38 -1.24 12.25 6.17
CA ASN A 38 -1.80 12.24 4.83
C ASN A 38 -2.79 11.07 4.61
N GLY A 39 -2.49 9.91 5.19
CA GLY A 39 -3.34 8.72 5.13
C GLY A 39 -4.71 8.95 5.74
N VAL A 40 -4.80 9.57 6.92
CA VAL A 40 -6.09 9.85 7.57
C VAL A 40 -6.84 11.00 6.90
N THR A 41 -6.13 11.99 6.35
CA THR A 41 -6.79 13.18 5.75
C THR A 41 -7.25 12.98 4.32
N LYS A 42 -6.49 12.24 3.50
CA LYS A 42 -6.76 12.04 2.06
C LYS A 42 -6.95 10.57 1.67
N GLY A 43 -6.38 9.64 2.44
CA GLY A 43 -6.31 8.22 2.06
C GLY A 43 -5.18 7.93 1.06
N TYR A 44 -4.84 6.64 0.95
CA TYR A 44 -3.93 6.13 -0.08
C TYR A 44 -4.69 5.25 -1.07
N ARG A 45 -4.32 5.36 -2.35
CA ARG A 45 -4.81 4.48 -3.41
C ARG A 45 -3.64 3.90 -4.20
N TYR A 46 -3.61 2.59 -4.32
CA TYR A 46 -2.65 1.89 -5.16
C TYR A 46 -3.35 1.37 -6.40
N LYS A 47 -2.79 1.66 -7.58
CA LYS A 47 -3.24 1.11 -8.85
C LYS A 47 -2.25 0.05 -9.29
N MET A 48 -2.72 -1.17 -9.51
CA MET A 48 -1.90 -2.28 -9.95
C MET A 48 -2.45 -2.85 -11.24
N HIS A 49 -1.56 -3.15 -12.19
CA HIS A 49 -1.91 -3.73 -13.48
C HIS A 49 -1.31 -5.12 -13.61
N PHE A 50 -2.08 -6.05 -14.18
CA PHE A 50 -1.54 -7.34 -14.59
C PHE A 50 -0.90 -7.21 -15.97
N VAL A 51 0.39 -7.53 -16.05
CA VAL A 51 1.15 -7.53 -17.30
C VAL A 51 1.48 -8.97 -17.68
N TYR A 52 1.18 -9.33 -18.92
CA TYR A 52 1.41 -10.67 -19.45
C TYR A 52 1.61 -10.61 -20.98
N THR A 53 2.34 -11.59 -21.52
CA THR A 53 2.57 -11.72 -22.97
C THR A 53 2.04 -13.04 -23.52
N HIS A 54 2.25 -14.15 -22.80
CA HIS A 54 1.89 -15.50 -23.29
C HIS A 54 0.70 -16.11 -22.55
N PHE A 55 0.69 -16.04 -21.22
CA PHE A 55 -0.37 -16.62 -20.40
C PHE A 55 -1.29 -15.51 -19.87
N PRO A 56 -2.56 -15.43 -20.29
CA PRO A 56 -3.49 -14.45 -19.76
C PRO A 56 -3.79 -14.75 -18.30
N ILE A 57 -3.54 -13.78 -17.43
CA ILE A 57 -3.75 -13.91 -15.98
C ILE A 57 -5.20 -13.54 -15.66
N ASN A 58 -5.90 -14.41 -14.94
CA ASN A 58 -7.26 -14.16 -14.49
C ASN A 58 -7.25 -13.78 -13.01
N ALA A 59 -7.69 -12.56 -12.69
CA ALA A 59 -7.81 -12.08 -11.31
C ALA A 59 -9.28 -11.81 -10.96
N SER A 60 -9.75 -12.41 -9.87
CA SER A 60 -11.11 -12.22 -9.35
C SER A 60 -11.07 -11.73 -7.90
N ILE A 61 -11.97 -10.81 -7.57
CA ILE A 61 -12.19 -10.35 -6.20
C ILE A 61 -13.13 -11.36 -5.53
N THR A 62 -12.71 -11.89 -4.39
CA THR A 62 -13.48 -12.84 -3.56
C THR A 62 -13.75 -12.21 -2.19
N ASN A 63 -14.64 -12.82 -1.39
CA ASN A 63 -14.98 -12.37 -0.03
C ASN A 63 -15.41 -10.90 0.01
N SER A 64 -16.29 -10.50 -0.90
CA SER A 64 -16.91 -9.16 -0.93
C SER A 64 -15.90 -8.00 -0.88
N GLY A 65 -14.74 -8.14 -1.53
CA GLY A 65 -13.72 -7.08 -1.59
C GLY A 65 -12.55 -7.21 -0.63
N THR A 66 -12.45 -8.33 0.10
CA THR A 66 -11.39 -8.56 1.11
C THR A 66 -10.35 -9.60 0.71
N ALA A 67 -10.50 -10.28 -0.44
CA ALA A 67 -9.52 -11.21 -0.95
C ALA A 67 -9.41 -11.15 -2.48
N ILE A 68 -8.24 -11.50 -3.01
CA ILE A 68 -8.00 -11.66 -4.45
C ILE A 68 -7.56 -13.09 -4.74
N GLU A 69 -8.19 -13.70 -5.73
CA GLU A 69 -7.74 -14.94 -6.35
C GLU A 69 -7.10 -14.65 -7.70
N ILE A 70 -5.87 -15.12 -7.88
CA ILE A 70 -5.11 -15.06 -9.12
C ILE A 70 -5.01 -16.49 -9.67
N ARG A 71 -5.45 -16.66 -10.92
CA ARG A 71 -5.44 -17.91 -11.66
C ARG A 71 -4.56 -17.78 -12.89
N ASN A 72 -4.01 -18.90 -13.34
CA ASN A 72 -3.14 -18.98 -14.52
C ASN A 72 -1.89 -18.10 -14.42
N PHE A 73 -1.39 -17.87 -13.20
CA PHE A 73 -0.15 -17.15 -13.00
C PHE A 73 1.01 -17.98 -13.54
N LEU A 74 1.70 -17.46 -14.57
CA LEU A 74 2.79 -18.16 -15.26
C LEU A 74 2.40 -19.54 -15.83
N GLY A 75 1.11 -19.78 -16.13
CA GLY A 75 0.61 -21.07 -16.61
C GLY A 75 0.33 -22.10 -15.50
N GLU A 76 0.44 -21.73 -14.23
CA GLU A 76 0.12 -22.62 -13.11
C GLU A 76 -1.39 -22.94 -13.04
N LYS A 77 -1.71 -24.22 -12.79
CA LYS A 77 -3.08 -24.65 -12.47
C LYS A 77 -3.52 -24.29 -11.05
N LYS A 78 -2.56 -24.00 -10.15
CA LYS A 78 -2.84 -23.66 -8.76
C LYS A 78 -3.41 -22.24 -8.66
N VAL A 79 -4.51 -22.09 -7.93
CA VAL A 79 -5.06 -20.78 -7.61
C VAL A 79 -4.27 -20.16 -6.45
N ARG A 80 -3.81 -18.93 -6.63
CA ARG A 80 -3.13 -18.14 -5.59
C ARG A 80 -4.14 -17.20 -4.94
N LYS A 81 -4.36 -17.34 -3.65
CA LYS A 81 -5.24 -16.47 -2.86
C LYS A 81 -4.40 -15.52 -2.02
N VAL A 82 -4.76 -14.24 -2.02
CA VAL A 82 -4.17 -13.22 -1.16
C VAL A 82 -5.30 -12.52 -0.42
N ASP A 83 -5.28 -12.63 0.90
CA ASP A 83 -6.21 -11.94 1.79
C ASP A 83 -5.70 -10.52 2.06
N MET A 84 -6.61 -9.55 2.10
CA MET A 84 -6.28 -8.16 2.39
C MET A 84 -6.13 -7.92 3.88
N LEU A 85 -5.37 -6.87 4.21
CA LEU A 85 -5.34 -6.34 5.57
C LEU A 85 -6.65 -5.63 5.90
N GLU A 86 -6.94 -5.53 7.20
CA GLU A 86 -8.15 -4.90 7.71
C GLU A 86 -8.30 -3.44 7.22
N GLY A 87 -9.52 -3.06 6.83
CA GLY A 87 -9.85 -1.73 6.32
C GLY A 87 -9.44 -1.46 4.87
N VAL A 88 -8.74 -2.38 4.20
CA VAL A 88 -8.38 -2.24 2.78
C VAL A 88 -9.49 -2.82 1.91
N SER A 89 -9.93 -2.03 0.94
CA SER A 89 -10.93 -2.41 -0.07
C SER A 89 -10.31 -2.50 -1.46
N ILE A 90 -10.81 -3.44 -2.26
CA ILE A 90 -10.35 -3.67 -3.64
C ILE A 90 -11.49 -3.35 -4.59
N VAL A 91 -11.19 -2.58 -5.63
CA VAL A 91 -12.12 -2.25 -6.71
C VAL A 91 -11.45 -2.53 -8.05
N ARG A 92 -12.17 -3.16 -8.97
CA ARG A 92 -11.71 -3.31 -10.35
C ARG A 92 -11.95 -2.01 -11.12
N SER A 93 -10.96 -1.54 -11.86
CA SER A 93 -11.10 -0.35 -12.69
C SER A 93 -12.00 -0.64 -13.89
N GLU A 94 -13.00 0.21 -14.14
CA GLU A 94 -13.85 0.11 -15.33
C GLU A 94 -13.16 0.65 -16.59
N LYS A 95 -12.24 1.61 -16.40
CA LYS A 95 -11.61 2.35 -17.49
C LYS A 95 -10.43 1.62 -18.11
N VAL A 96 -9.73 0.82 -17.30
CA VAL A 96 -8.51 0.14 -17.72
C VAL A 96 -8.65 -1.35 -17.45
N LYS A 97 -8.49 -2.14 -18.52
CA LYS A 97 -8.52 -3.58 -18.45
C LYS A 97 -7.40 -4.08 -17.53
N ASP A 98 -7.74 -5.06 -16.69
CA ASP A 98 -6.81 -5.75 -15.79
C ASP A 98 -6.07 -4.82 -14.80
N GLU A 99 -6.68 -3.67 -14.48
CA GLU A 99 -6.27 -2.77 -13.39
C GLU A 99 -7.14 -2.99 -12.14
N PHE A 100 -6.48 -3.12 -10.99
CA PHE A 100 -7.12 -3.08 -9.68
C PHE A 100 -6.68 -1.86 -8.90
N VAL A 101 -7.63 -1.26 -8.21
CA VAL A 101 -7.43 -0.12 -7.33
C VAL A 101 -7.66 -0.59 -5.89
N PHE A 102 -6.63 -0.47 -5.07
CA PHE A 102 -6.66 -0.74 -3.65
C PHE A 102 -6.79 0.58 -2.92
N GLY A 103 -7.77 0.68 -2.02
CA GLY A 103 -7.99 1.89 -1.23
C GLY A 103 -8.18 1.53 0.24
N TRP A 104 -7.57 2.33 1.10
CA TRP A 104 -7.91 2.33 2.52
C TRP A 104 -9.11 3.26 2.71
N LYS A 105 -10.20 2.73 3.29
CA LYS A 105 -11.44 3.46 3.53
C LYS A 105 -11.52 3.92 4.98
#